data_AF-A0A172WTR4-F1
#
_entry.id   AF-A0A172WTR4-F1
#
_cell.length_a   1.000
_cell.length_b   1.000
_cell.length_c   1.000
_cell.angle_alpha   90.00
_cell.angle_beta   90.00
_cell.angle_gamma   90.00
#
_symmetry.space_group_name_H-M   'P 1'
#
loop_
_entity.id
_entity.type
_entity.pdbx_description
1 polymer ?
#
loop_
_entity_poly.entity_id
_entity_poly.type
_entity_poly.pdbx_seq_one_letter_code
_entity_poly.pdbx_strand_id
1 'polypeptide(L)'
;MRPDFRTPRHSAGFGLVAALFLMIVVTVIILTMAHLSATQHGTMSLAIQQARAYQAARAGLEWSIARTLNNGACPAGSLNLSGSLSEYTVSVTCVSSVYTEDTSTVAIYRLTATAQNGMPGSRPDYAYRQLTAVVER
;
A
#
# COMPACT_ATOMS: atom_id res chain seq x y z
N MET A 1 27.85 -39.80 64.26
CA MET A 1 27.88 -38.52 63.52
C MET A 1 26.59 -38.39 62.72
N ARG A 2 25.72 -37.44 63.06
CA ARG A 2 24.43 -37.20 62.38
C ARG A 2 24.54 -35.84 61.67
N PRO A 3 24.29 -35.73 60.35
CA PRO A 3 24.42 -34.47 59.65
C PRO A 3 23.12 -33.66 59.82
N ASP A 4 23.23 -32.50 60.49
CA ASP A 4 22.14 -31.54 60.59
C ASP A 4 22.07 -30.69 59.31
N PHE A 5 21.08 -30.96 58.47
CA PHE A 5 20.74 -30.10 57.33
C PHE A 5 19.97 -28.87 57.84
N ARG A 6 20.68 -27.76 58.08
CA ARG A 6 20.06 -26.44 58.27
C ARG A 6 19.49 -25.96 56.93
N THR A 7 18.18 -26.07 56.75
CA THR A 7 17.47 -25.38 55.68
C THR A 7 17.43 -23.87 55.99
N PRO A 8 17.91 -23.01 55.07
CA PRO A 8 17.76 -21.57 55.26
C PRO A 8 16.27 -21.21 55.21
N ARG A 9 15.77 -20.58 56.28
CA ARG A 9 14.44 -19.95 56.28
C ARG A 9 14.46 -18.79 55.30
N HIS A 10 13.89 -19.03 54.12
CA HIS A 10 13.66 -18.00 53.12
C HIS A 10 12.59 -17.05 53.66
N SER A 11 12.96 -15.79 53.90
CA SER A 11 12.03 -14.71 54.25
C SER A 11 11.16 -14.37 53.02
N ALA A 12 10.10 -15.15 52.80
CA ALA A 12 9.29 -15.17 51.58
C ALA A 12 8.11 -14.19 51.62
N GLY A 13 8.37 -12.89 51.81
CA GLY A 13 7.31 -11.85 51.82
C GLY A 13 7.56 -10.70 50.86
N PHE A 14 8.71 -10.03 51.01
CA PHE A 14 9.01 -8.81 50.24
C PHE A 14 9.55 -9.09 48.83
N GLY A 15 10.38 -10.13 48.67
CA GLY A 15 10.99 -10.47 47.39
C GLY A 15 9.99 -10.95 46.33
N LEU A 16 8.86 -11.54 46.75
CA LEU A 16 7.83 -12.01 45.82
C LEU A 16 7.14 -10.83 45.13
N VAL A 17 6.78 -9.79 45.89
CA VAL A 17 6.17 -8.58 45.33
C VAL A 17 7.12 -7.87 44.37
N ALA A 18 8.41 -7.77 44.73
CA ALA A 18 9.43 -7.19 43.86
C ALA A 18 9.65 -7.99 42.56
N ALA A 19 9.70 -9.33 42.64
CA ALA A 19 9.84 -10.20 41.48
C ALA A 19 8.63 -10.11 40.54
N LEU A 20 7.41 -10.02 41.09
CA LEU A 20 6.18 -9.89 40.32
C LEU A 20 6.09 -8.53 39.63
N PHE A 21 6.50 -7.45 40.30
CA PHE A 21 6.59 -6.12 39.67
C PHE A 21 7.52 -6.14 38.46
N LEU A 22 8.72 -6.72 38.60
CA LEU A 22 9.67 -6.85 37.48
C LEU A 22 9.11 -7.70 36.34
N MET A 23 8.45 -8.83 36.64
CA MET A 23 7.80 -9.66 35.62
C MET A 23 6.72 -8.90 34.85
N ILE A 24 5.88 -8.12 35.54
CA ILE A 24 4.84 -7.32 34.88
C ILE A 24 5.47 -6.25 33.97
N VAL A 25 6.49 -5.53 34.45
CA VAL A 25 7.15 -4.50 33.64
C VAL A 25 7.81 -5.11 32.40
N VAL A 26 8.54 -6.22 32.55
CA VAL A 26 9.19 -6.91 31.43
C VAL A 26 8.16 -7.44 30.43
N THR A 27 7.06 -8.04 30.89
CA THR A 27 6.01 -8.55 29.99
C THR A 27 5.31 -7.44 29.22
N VAL A 28 5.03 -6.28 29.85
CA VAL A 28 4.49 -5.11 29.15
C VAL A 28 5.46 -4.62 28.07
N ILE A 29 6.76 -4.56 28.35
CA ILE A 29 7.77 -4.16 27.36
C ILE A 29 7.82 -5.15 26.18
N ILE A 30 7.82 -6.46 26.45
CA ILE A 30 7.85 -7.49 25.40
C ILE A 30 6.59 -7.41 24.52
N LEU A 31 5.41 -7.26 25.13
CA LEU A 31 4.14 -7.16 24.40
C LEU A 31 4.07 -5.92 23.51
N THR A 32 4.51 -4.77 24.02
CA THR A 32 4.52 -3.52 23.24
C THR A 32 5.48 -3.61 22.05
N MET A 33 6.67 -4.20 22.24
CA MET A 33 7.61 -4.46 21.15
C MET A 33 7.04 -5.43 20.11
N ALA A 34 6.40 -6.52 20.53
CA ALA A 34 5.78 -7.49 19.62
C ALA A 34 4.65 -6.88 18.77
N HIS A 35 3.81 -6.02 19.38
CA HIS A 35 2.78 -5.27 18.67
C HIS A 35 3.39 -4.35 17.60
N LEU A 36 4.45 -3.61 17.94
CA LEU A 36 5.12 -2.73 17.00
C LEU A 36 5.70 -3.51 15.81
N SER A 37 6.37 -4.63 16.05
CA SER A 37 6.91 -5.49 14.98
C SER A 37 5.83 -6.02 14.04
N ALA A 38 4.68 -6.45 14.57
CA ALA A 38 3.56 -6.93 13.74
C ALA A 38 3.00 -5.81 12.83
N THR A 39 2.86 -4.59 13.34
CA THR A 39 2.39 -3.43 12.54
C THR A 39 3.39 -2.99 11.49
N GLN A 40 4.70 -3.11 11.75
CA GLN A 40 5.76 -2.75 10.81
C GLN A 40 5.79 -3.67 9.58
N HIS A 41 5.51 -4.97 9.73
CA HIS A 41 5.48 -5.89 8.58
C HIS A 41 4.27 -5.66 7.66
N GLY A 42 3.09 -5.38 8.21
CA GLY A 42 1.87 -5.14 7.42
C GLY A 42 1.85 -3.79 6.68
N THR A 43 2.46 -2.76 7.27
CA THR A 43 2.53 -1.42 6.64
C THR A 43 3.50 -1.39 5.45
N MET A 44 4.63 -2.08 5.55
CA MET A 44 5.62 -2.16 4.48
C MET A 44 5.10 -2.94 3.27
N SER A 45 4.37 -4.04 3.48
CA SER A 45 3.76 -4.78 2.38
C SER A 45 2.70 -3.95 1.65
N LEU A 46 1.87 -3.21 2.40
CA LEU A 46 0.86 -2.33 1.81
C LEU A 46 1.49 -1.17 1.02
N ALA A 47 2.56 -0.55 1.54
CA ALA A 47 3.28 0.51 0.84
C ALA A 47 3.85 0.04 -0.51
N ILE A 48 4.37 -1.20 -0.57
CA ILE A 48 4.86 -1.81 -1.81
C ILE A 48 3.71 -2.01 -2.81
N GLN A 49 2.56 -2.52 -2.36
CA GLN A 49 1.40 -2.70 -3.26
C GLN A 49 0.89 -1.36 -3.79
N GLN A 50 0.85 -0.32 -2.96
CA GLN A 50 0.50 1.04 -3.38
C GLN A 50 1.48 1.59 -4.43
N ALA A 51 2.79 1.33 -4.27
CA ALA A 51 3.80 1.72 -5.24
C ALA A 51 3.63 0.97 -6.58
N ARG A 52 3.33 -0.33 -6.55
CA ARG A 52 3.04 -1.12 -7.76
C ARG A 52 1.80 -0.62 -8.49
N ALA A 53 0.73 -0.33 -7.77
CA ALA A 53 -0.48 0.28 -8.33
C ALA A 53 -0.16 1.62 -9.02
N TYR A 54 0.69 2.45 -8.42
CA TYR A 54 1.10 3.73 -9.00
C TYR A 54 1.88 3.52 -10.32
N GLN A 55 2.85 2.61 -10.33
CA GLN A 55 3.62 2.30 -11.55
C GLN A 55 2.72 1.69 -12.64
N ALA A 56 1.76 0.85 -12.28
CA ALA A 56 0.77 0.29 -13.21
C ALA A 56 -0.08 1.40 -13.84
N ALA A 57 -0.64 2.30 -13.03
CA ALA A 57 -1.44 3.43 -13.51
C ALA A 57 -0.61 4.37 -14.40
N ARG A 58 0.66 4.61 -14.05
CA ARG A 58 1.57 5.43 -14.84
C ARG A 58 1.83 4.84 -16.22
N ALA A 59 2.08 3.52 -16.30
CA ALA A 59 2.24 2.85 -17.58
C ALA A 59 0.98 2.97 -18.47
N GLY A 60 -0.21 2.86 -17.87
CA GLY A 60 -1.48 3.09 -18.57
C GLY A 60 -1.63 4.53 -19.08
N LEU A 61 -1.23 5.52 -18.27
CA LEU A 61 -1.21 6.92 -18.69
C LEU A 61 -0.23 7.15 -19.85
N GLU A 62 1.01 6.68 -19.75
CA GLU A 62 2.03 6.87 -20.80
C GLU A 62 1.59 6.23 -22.13
N TRP A 63 1.01 5.02 -22.07
CA TRP A 63 0.39 4.39 -23.24
C TRP A 63 -0.73 5.25 -23.85
N SER A 64 -1.61 5.79 -23.01
CA SER A 64 -2.75 6.60 -23.46
C SER A 64 -2.32 7.94 -24.07
N ILE A 65 -1.30 8.58 -23.49
CA ILE A 65 -0.71 9.82 -24.02
C ILE A 65 -0.09 9.54 -25.38
N ALA A 66 0.71 8.48 -25.50
CA ALA A 66 1.33 8.09 -26.76
C ALA A 66 0.26 7.81 -27.84
N ARG A 67 -0.86 7.16 -27.49
CA ARG A 67 -1.93 6.89 -28.45
C ARG A 67 -2.68 8.16 -28.86
N THR A 68 -2.91 9.07 -27.92
CA THR A 68 -3.58 10.35 -28.17
C THR A 68 -2.75 11.23 -29.10
N LEU A 69 -1.43 11.33 -28.86
CA LEU A 69 -0.52 12.12 -29.70
C LEU A 69 -0.39 11.53 -31.11
N ASN A 70 -0.22 10.22 -31.24
CA ASN A 70 -0.02 9.57 -32.55
C ASN A 70 -1.30 9.52 -33.40
N ASN A 71 -2.45 9.18 -32.80
CA ASN A 71 -3.68 8.93 -33.56
C ASN A 71 -4.69 10.09 -33.49
N GLY A 72 -4.49 11.09 -32.62
CA GLY A 72 -5.44 12.19 -32.45
C GLY A 72 -6.83 11.73 -31.98
N ALA A 73 -6.89 10.60 -31.27
CA ALA A 73 -8.14 9.99 -30.82
C ALA A 73 -8.08 9.72 -29.33
N CYS A 74 -9.25 9.56 -28.70
CA CYS A 74 -9.40 9.29 -27.28
C CYS A 74 -9.24 7.79 -27.00
N PRO A 75 -8.11 7.28 -26.46
CA PRO A 75 -7.96 5.86 -26.20
C PRO A 75 -8.75 5.46 -24.95
N ALA A 76 -9.58 4.42 -25.09
CA ALA A 76 -10.24 3.76 -23.96
C ALA A 76 -9.94 2.26 -24.03
N GLY A 77 -9.65 1.65 -22.89
CA GLY A 77 -9.38 0.21 -22.84
C GLY A 77 -8.75 -0.24 -21.53
N SER A 78 -8.59 -1.56 -21.40
CA SER A 78 -7.88 -2.18 -20.30
C SER A 78 -6.51 -2.69 -20.75
N LEU A 79 -5.50 -2.47 -19.93
CA LEU A 79 -4.16 -3.01 -20.12
C LEU A 79 -3.92 -4.15 -19.12
N ASN A 80 -3.45 -5.28 -19.65
CA ASN A 80 -2.93 -6.38 -18.85
C ASN A 80 -1.42 -6.22 -18.76
N LEU A 81 -0.90 -5.99 -17.55
CA LEU A 81 0.54 -5.95 -17.32
C LEU A 81 1.08 -7.36 -17.08
N SER A 82 2.40 -7.52 -17.18
CA SER A 82 3.09 -8.78 -16.97
C SER A 82 4.03 -8.72 -15.74
N GLY A 83 4.56 -9.87 -15.35
CA GLY A 83 5.52 -9.95 -14.25
C GLY A 83 4.90 -9.58 -12.89
N SER A 84 5.59 -8.72 -12.14
CA SER A 84 5.19 -8.29 -10.79
C SER A 84 3.98 -7.36 -10.74
N LEU A 85 3.49 -6.91 -11.90
CA LEU A 85 2.27 -6.09 -12.04
C LEU A 85 1.10 -6.88 -12.62
N SER A 86 1.23 -8.19 -12.86
CA SER A 86 0.18 -9.02 -13.49
C SER A 86 -1.12 -9.07 -12.70
N GLU A 87 -1.04 -8.90 -11.38
CA GLU A 87 -2.21 -8.84 -10.49
C GLU A 87 -2.97 -7.51 -10.59
N TYR A 88 -2.43 -6.50 -11.27
CA TYR A 88 -3.04 -5.19 -11.42
C TYR A 88 -3.76 -5.09 -12.76
N THR A 89 -5.07 -4.86 -12.71
CA THR A 89 -5.84 -4.47 -13.88
C THR A 89 -5.78 -2.95 -14.03
N VAL A 90 -5.35 -2.48 -15.19
CA VAL A 90 -5.33 -1.05 -15.52
C VAL A 90 -6.44 -0.73 -16.49
N SER A 91 -7.33 0.19 -16.15
CA SER A 91 -8.34 0.74 -17.05
C SER A 91 -8.01 2.19 -17.39
N VAL A 92 -8.06 2.51 -18.67
CA VAL A 92 -7.87 3.86 -19.19
C VAL A 92 -9.20 4.35 -19.72
N THR A 93 -9.62 5.52 -19.23
CA THR A 93 -10.73 6.30 -19.77
C THR A 93 -10.21 7.60 -20.35
N CYS A 94 -10.88 8.08 -21.39
CA CYS A 94 -10.51 9.30 -22.06
C CYS A 94 -11.77 10.12 -22.33
N VAL A 95 -11.69 11.43 -22.08
CA VAL A 95 -12.72 12.39 -22.42
C VAL A 95 -12.08 13.50 -23.24
N SER A 96 -12.59 13.74 -24.45
CA SER A 96 -12.14 14.81 -25.33
C SER A 96 -13.13 15.96 -25.32
N SER A 97 -12.64 17.18 -25.22
CA SER A 97 -13.42 18.42 -25.39
C SER A 97 -12.74 19.29 -26.44
N VAL A 98 -13.50 19.74 -27.44
CA VAL A 98 -12.99 20.60 -28.51
C VAL A 98 -13.48 22.01 -28.26
N TYR A 99 -12.57 22.98 -28.33
CA TYR A 99 -12.85 24.40 -28.19
C TYR A 99 -12.43 25.13 -29.46
N THR A 100 -13.27 26.06 -29.90
CA THR A 100 -12.96 26.98 -31.00
C THR A 100 -12.42 28.27 -30.40
N GLU A 101 -11.15 28.57 -30.66
CA GLU A 101 -10.51 29.82 -30.30
C GLU A 101 -10.28 30.62 -31.59
N ASP A 102 -11.17 31.59 -31.82
CA ASP A 102 -11.24 32.39 -33.05
C ASP A 102 -11.39 31.52 -34.33
N THR A 103 -10.31 31.35 -35.10
CA THR A 103 -10.26 30.52 -36.32
C THR A 103 -9.58 29.16 -36.11
N SER A 104 -9.06 28.88 -34.92
CA SER A 104 -8.38 27.63 -34.56
C SER A 104 -9.27 26.71 -33.71
N THR A 105 -9.17 25.41 -33.95
CA THR A 105 -9.82 24.39 -33.11
C THR A 105 -8.76 23.70 -32.25
N VAL A 106 -8.91 23.77 -30.93
CA VAL A 106 -8.04 23.12 -29.95
C VAL A 106 -8.78 21.95 -29.32
N ALA A 107 -8.17 20.76 -29.34
CA ALA A 107 -8.74 19.57 -28.72
C ALA A 107 -8.00 19.26 -27.41
N ILE A 108 -8.73 19.30 -26.30
CA ILE A 108 -8.23 18.95 -24.97
C ILE A 108 -8.68 17.53 -24.64
N TYR A 109 -7.71 16.65 -24.37
CA TYR A 109 -7.92 15.26 -23.97
C TYR A 109 -7.60 15.09 -22.49
N ARG A 110 -8.59 14.67 -21.71
CA ARG A 110 -8.41 14.28 -20.31
C ARG A 110 -8.34 12.77 -20.22
N LEU A 111 -7.14 12.27 -19.93
CA LEU A 111 -6.80 10.86 -19.82
C LEU A 111 -6.79 10.47 -18.36
N THR A 112 -7.46 9.36 -18.01
CA THR A 112 -7.50 8.85 -16.64
C THR A 112 -7.14 7.37 -16.67
N ALA A 113 -6.05 7.00 -16.00
CA ALA A 113 -5.66 5.61 -15.82
C ALA A 113 -5.90 5.19 -14.37
N THR A 114 -6.60 4.07 -14.21
CA THR A 114 -6.93 3.49 -12.91
C THR A 114 -6.32 2.12 -12.82
N ALA A 115 -5.54 1.85 -11.78
CA ALA A 115 -4.92 0.57 -11.49
C ALA A 115 -5.45 0.02 -10.17
N GLN A 116 -5.85 -1.26 -10.17
CA GLN A 116 -6.30 -1.95 -8.96
C GLN A 116 -5.95 -3.44 -9.00
N ASN A 117 -5.63 -4.01 -7.83
CA ASN A 117 -5.28 -5.43 -7.67
C ASN A 117 -6.45 -6.34 -7.24
N GLY A 118 -7.68 -5.88 -7.44
CA GLY A 118 -8.90 -6.57 -7.03
C GLY A 118 -10.05 -5.61 -6.77
N MET A 119 -10.97 -6.03 -5.90
CA MET A 119 -12.11 -5.24 -5.43
C MET A 119 -11.90 -4.79 -3.97
N PRO A 120 -12.46 -3.64 -3.56
CA PRO A 120 -12.43 -3.20 -2.17
C PRO A 120 -12.99 -4.28 -1.23
N GLY A 121 -12.22 -4.64 -0.19
CA GLY A 121 -12.62 -5.63 0.81
C GLY A 121 -12.40 -7.10 0.41
N SER A 122 -12.03 -7.39 -0.84
CA SER A 122 -11.69 -8.78 -1.25
C SER A 122 -10.29 -9.22 -0.84
N ARG A 123 -9.38 -8.26 -0.59
CA ARG A 123 -7.97 -8.52 -0.23
C ARG A 123 -7.54 -7.61 0.92
N PRO A 124 -6.77 -8.13 1.91
CA PRO A 124 -6.21 -7.31 2.98
C PRO A 124 -5.13 -6.33 2.47
N ASP A 125 -4.50 -6.63 1.34
CA ASP A 125 -3.50 -5.81 0.67
C ASP A 125 -4.07 -5.11 -0.58
N TYR A 126 -5.37 -4.77 -0.56
CA TYR A 126 -6.01 -4.03 -1.64
C TYR A 126 -5.28 -2.69 -1.89
N ALA A 127 -4.89 -2.49 -3.14
CA ALA A 127 -4.22 -1.30 -3.61
C ALA A 127 -4.93 -0.75 -4.85
N TYR A 128 -5.22 0.55 -4.79
CA TYR A 128 -5.93 1.30 -5.80
C TYR A 128 -5.20 2.61 -6.06
N ARG A 129 -4.93 2.92 -7.33
CA ARG A 129 -4.37 4.20 -7.75
C ARG A 129 -5.03 4.68 -9.03
N GLN A 130 -5.39 5.95 -9.03
CA GLN A 130 -5.90 6.65 -10.21
C GLN A 130 -5.00 7.84 -10.50
N LEU A 131 -4.57 7.97 -11.75
CA LEU A 131 -3.78 9.08 -12.24
C LEU A 131 -4.48 9.72 -13.42
N THR A 132 -4.39 11.04 -13.53
CA THR A 132 -5.02 11.81 -14.60
C THR A 132 -3.99 12.71 -15.26
N ALA A 133 -4.05 12.79 -16.58
CA ALA A 133 -3.25 13.70 -17.39
C ALA A 133 -4.17 14.47 -18.35
N VAL A 134 -3.76 15.68 -18.72
CA VAL A 134 -4.44 16.49 -19.74
C VAL A 134 -3.45 16.79 -20.85
N VAL A 135 -3.86 16.55 -22.09
CA VAL A 135 -3.05 16.78 -23.29
C VAL A 135 -3.82 17.68 -24.24
N GLU A 136 -3.17 18.71 -24.72
CA GLU A 136 -3.68 19.63 -25.75
C GLU A 136 -3.12 19.22 -27.12
N ARG A 137 -3.96 19.28 -28.15
CA ARG A 137 -3.56 19.02 -29.54
C ARG A 137 -4.34 19.91 -30.51
#